data_AF-A0A2W4DAE0-F1
#
_entry.id   AF-A0A2W4DAE0-F1
#
_cell.length_a   1.000
_cell.length_b   1.000
_cell.length_c   1.000
_cell.angle_alpha   90.00
_cell.angle_beta   90.00
_cell.angle_gamma   90.00
#
_symmetry.space_group_name_H-M   'P 1'
#
loop_
_entity.id
_entity.type
_entity.pdbx_description
1 polymer ?
#
loop_
_entity_poly.entity_id
_entity_poly.type
_entity_poly.pdbx_seq_one_letter_code
_entity_poly.pdbx_strand_id
1 'polypeptide(L)'
;MRLRWLLAGASMAVFLACGGAHAEDSAAADCSNATTQMDMNSCADKDYQAADAELNAQYKKTRAAMLEIDKGLDSNLKGAEKALLAGQRAWIDYRDGECEAEGFQARGGSMEPMLVSGCKATLTRARTNELKQLADGQGN
;
A
#
# COMPACT_ATOMS: atom_id res chain seq x y z
N MET A 1 -44.75 30.33 34.56
CA MET A 1 -44.42 29.94 35.95
C MET A 1 -42.96 29.48 35.98
N ARG A 2 -42.13 30.17 36.77
CA ARG A 2 -40.74 29.78 37.04
C ARG A 2 -40.75 28.86 38.26
N LEU A 3 -40.05 27.72 38.22
CA LEU A 3 -39.67 27.03 39.45
C LEU A 3 -38.19 26.69 39.41
N ARG A 4 -37.43 27.47 40.18
CA ARG A 4 -36.03 27.23 40.54
C ARG A 4 -36.01 26.10 41.57
N TRP A 5 -35.22 25.07 41.32
CA TRP A 5 -34.72 24.19 42.37
C TRP A 5 -33.20 24.36 42.43
N LEU A 6 -32.75 24.96 43.53
CA LEU A 6 -31.39 24.96 44.02
C LEU A 6 -31.18 23.73 44.91
N LEU A 7 -29.91 23.46 45.21
CA LEU A 7 -29.31 22.46 46.14
C LEU A 7 -28.73 21.25 45.39
N ALA A 8 -27.43 21.25 45.07
CA ALA A 8 -26.26 21.07 45.96
C ALA A 8 -26.18 19.65 46.53
N GLY A 9 -25.24 18.86 46.02
CA GLY A 9 -24.97 17.50 46.48
C GLY A 9 -23.71 16.91 45.85
N ALA A 10 -22.59 17.14 46.54
CA ALA A 10 -21.34 16.40 46.63
C ALA A 10 -20.85 15.49 45.47
N SER A 11 -19.62 15.82 45.04
CA SER A 11 -18.65 15.05 44.27
C SER A 11 -18.64 13.53 44.44
N MET A 12 -18.58 12.82 43.31
CA MET A 12 -17.66 11.70 43.14
C MET A 12 -17.16 11.69 41.68
N ALA A 13 -16.04 12.37 41.44
CA ALA A 13 -15.33 12.28 40.18
C ALA A 13 -14.67 10.90 40.09
N VAL A 14 -15.31 9.98 39.40
CA VAL A 14 -14.67 8.73 38.97
C VAL A 14 -13.70 9.10 37.86
N PHE A 15 -12.43 9.27 38.22
CA PHE A 15 -11.33 9.30 37.26
C PHE A 15 -11.23 7.92 36.62
N LEU A 16 -11.86 7.75 35.46
CA LEU A 16 -11.56 6.64 34.56
C LEU A 16 -10.11 6.83 34.09
N ALA A 17 -9.18 6.15 34.75
CA ALA A 17 -7.80 6.10 34.31
C ALA A 17 -7.77 5.56 32.89
N CYS A 18 -7.41 6.43 31.93
CA CYS A 18 -6.91 6.00 30.63
C CYS A 18 -5.73 5.06 30.92
N GLY A 19 -5.95 3.75 30.78
CA GLY A 19 -4.86 2.80 30.63
C GLY A 19 -3.98 3.32 29.50
N GLY A 20 -2.72 3.59 29.81
CA GLY A 20 -1.74 4.01 28.82
C GLY A 20 -1.76 2.99 27.68
N ALA A 21 -2.09 3.44 26.48
CA ALA A 21 -1.73 2.73 25.28
C ALA A 21 -0.19 2.72 25.26
N HIS A 22 0.40 1.63 25.73
CA HIS A 22 1.80 1.33 25.47
C HIS A 22 1.89 1.18 23.95
N ALA A 23 2.32 2.24 23.27
CA ALA A 23 2.96 2.10 21.97
C ALA A 23 4.24 1.32 22.26
N GLU A 24 4.18 0.00 22.16
CA GLU A 24 5.40 -0.78 22.04
C GLU A 24 6.06 -0.30 20.75
N ASP A 25 7.15 0.44 20.89
CA ASP A 25 8.09 0.70 19.82
C ASP A 25 8.50 -0.68 19.31
N SER A 26 7.82 -1.16 18.27
CA SER A 26 8.14 -2.44 17.65
C SER A 26 9.54 -2.26 17.07
N ALA A 27 10.55 -2.76 17.78
CA ALA A 27 11.89 -2.87 17.25
C ALA A 27 11.76 -3.47 15.84
N ALA A 28 12.35 -2.81 14.84
CA ALA A 28 12.18 -3.20 13.46
C ALA A 28 12.50 -4.69 13.33
N ALA A 29 11.50 -5.51 12.95
CA ALA A 29 11.64 -6.96 12.88
C ALA A 29 12.89 -7.36 12.08
N ASP A 30 13.72 -8.24 12.65
CA ASP A 30 14.83 -8.88 11.95
C ASP A 30 14.27 -9.94 11.00
N CYS A 31 14.12 -9.56 9.73
CA CYS A 31 13.53 -10.43 8.71
C CYS A 31 14.38 -11.66 8.37
N SER A 32 15.64 -11.73 8.84
CA SER A 32 16.45 -12.94 8.71
C SER A 32 16.11 -14.00 9.76
N ASN A 33 15.47 -13.61 10.86
CA ASN A 33 15.13 -14.48 12.00
C ASN A 33 13.68 -14.30 12.48
N ALA A 34 12.78 -13.87 11.60
CA ALA A 34 11.37 -13.69 11.94
C ALA A 34 10.73 -15.02 12.34
N THR A 35 10.28 -15.13 13.60
CA THR A 35 9.68 -16.36 14.14
C THR A 35 8.24 -16.16 14.62
N THR A 36 7.85 -14.93 14.96
CA THR A 36 6.46 -14.62 15.31
C THR A 36 5.67 -14.21 14.06
N GLN A 37 4.36 -14.46 14.05
CA GLN A 37 3.50 -14.00 12.96
C GLN A 37 3.50 -12.48 12.80
N MET A 38 3.71 -11.74 13.89
CA MET A 38 3.85 -10.29 13.85
C MET A 38 5.11 -9.86 13.09
N ASP A 39 6.25 -10.50 13.37
CA ASP A 39 7.50 -10.24 12.64
C ASP A 39 7.36 -10.61 11.16
N MET A 40 6.77 -11.77 10.86
CA MET A 40 6.53 -12.21 9.49
C MET A 40 5.62 -11.24 8.72
N ASN A 41 4.53 -10.76 9.33
CA ASN A 41 3.67 -9.73 8.75
C ASN A 41 4.46 -8.44 8.47
N SER A 42 5.26 -7.97 9.43
CA SER A 42 6.09 -6.76 9.26
C SER A 42 7.11 -6.93 8.13
N CYS A 43 7.73 -8.09 8.02
CA CYS A 43 8.71 -8.38 6.98
C CYS A 43 8.09 -8.48 5.59
N ALA A 44 6.91 -9.09 5.46
CA ALA A 44 6.17 -9.10 4.19
C ALA A 44 5.77 -7.69 3.75
N ASP A 45 5.34 -6.84 4.69
CA ASP A 45 5.03 -5.44 4.39
C ASP A 45 6.26 -4.64 3.97
N LYS A 46 7.40 -4.78 4.68
CA LYS A 46 8.68 -4.16 4.27
C LYS A 46 9.11 -4.60 2.87
N ASP A 47 8.93 -5.88 2.54
CA ASP A 47 9.26 -6.39 1.22
C ASP A 47 8.38 -5.76 0.12
N TYR A 48 7.08 -5.65 0.39
CA TYR A 48 6.16 -4.94 -0.50
C TYR A 48 6.55 -3.47 -0.67
N GLN A 49 6.87 -2.75 0.42
CA GLN A 49 7.32 -1.36 0.35
C GLN A 49 8.58 -1.20 -0.51
N ALA A 50 9.54 -2.12 -0.41
CA ALA A 50 10.73 -2.13 -1.25
C ALA A 50 10.38 -2.34 -2.74
N ALA A 51 9.52 -3.32 -3.04
CA ALA A 51 9.03 -3.55 -4.40
C ALA A 51 8.27 -2.33 -4.97
N ASP A 52 7.45 -1.66 -4.15
CA ASP A 52 6.70 -0.47 -4.57
C ASP A 52 7.64 0.72 -4.84
N ALA A 53 8.69 0.89 -4.04
CA ALA A 53 9.71 1.89 -4.31
C ALA A 53 10.42 1.66 -5.66
N GLU A 54 10.77 0.40 -5.96
CA GLU A 54 11.34 0.00 -7.25
C GLU A 54 10.38 0.28 -8.42
N LEU A 55 9.10 -0.07 -8.26
CA LEU A 55 8.06 0.21 -9.24
C LEU A 55 7.94 1.70 -9.52
N ASN A 56 7.88 2.53 -8.47
CA ASN A 56 7.73 3.97 -8.63
C ASN A 56 8.95 4.62 -9.30
N ALA A 57 10.15 4.11 -9.02
CA ALA A 57 11.37 4.53 -9.70
C ALA A 57 11.32 4.17 -11.20
N GLN A 58 10.88 2.95 -11.53
CA GLN A 58 10.75 2.51 -12.92
C GLN A 58 9.63 3.23 -13.67
N TYR A 59 8.47 3.45 -13.03
CA TYR A 59 7.35 4.19 -13.62
C TYR A 59 7.77 5.59 -14.10
N LYS A 60 8.60 6.30 -13.33
CA LYS A 60 9.13 7.61 -13.76
C LYS A 60 9.94 7.51 -15.06
N LYS A 61 10.74 6.47 -15.23
CA LYS A 61 11.52 6.22 -16.45
C LYS A 61 10.61 5.88 -17.62
N THR A 62 9.67 4.95 -17.43
CA THR A 62 8.70 4.55 -18.46
C THR A 62 7.83 5.74 -18.89
N ARG A 63 7.39 6.56 -17.94
CA ARG A 63 6.62 7.79 -18.22
C ARG A 63 7.42 8.78 -19.06
N ALA A 64 8.71 8.96 -18.78
CA ALA A 64 9.57 9.81 -19.61
C ALA A 64 9.67 9.26 -21.03
N ALA A 65 9.85 7.95 -21.20
CA ALA A 65 9.88 7.32 -22.53
C ALA A 65 8.56 7.54 -23.31
N MET A 66 7.41 7.40 -22.66
CA MET A 66 6.11 7.68 -23.29
C MET A 66 5.95 9.14 -23.70
N LEU A 67 6.45 10.07 -22.88
CA LEU A 67 6.46 11.50 -23.23
C LEU A 67 7.37 11.80 -24.43
N GLU A 68 8.51 11.12 -24.55
CA GLU A 68 9.37 11.24 -25.74
C GLU A 68 8.68 10.72 -27.01
N ILE A 69 7.95 9.60 -26.92
CA ILE A 69 7.10 9.12 -28.02
C ILE A 69 6.09 10.20 -28.42
N ASP A 70 5.35 10.75 -27.46
CA ASP A 70 4.35 11.80 -27.70
C ASP A 70 4.95 13.09 -28.31
N LYS A 71 6.24 13.39 -28.09
CA LYS A 71 6.91 14.55 -28.70
C LYS A 71 7.15 14.35 -30.20
N GLY A 72 7.42 13.12 -30.63
CA GLY A 72 7.70 12.78 -32.03
C GLY A 72 6.48 12.63 -32.93
N LEU A 73 5.27 12.66 -32.37
CA LEU A 73 4.02 12.42 -33.08
C LEU A 73 3.23 13.71 -33.37
N ASP A 74 2.41 13.68 -34.43
CA ASP A 74 1.39 14.69 -34.69
C ASP A 74 0.35 14.75 -33.55
N SER A 75 -0.27 15.91 -33.36
CA SER A 75 -1.13 16.19 -32.20
C SER A 75 -2.29 15.20 -32.01
N ASN A 76 -2.85 14.68 -33.11
CA ASN A 76 -3.95 13.71 -33.11
C ASN A 76 -3.50 12.27 -32.82
N LEU A 77 -2.19 11.98 -32.82
CA LEU A 77 -1.62 10.65 -32.53
C LEU A 77 -1.02 10.56 -31.13
N LYS A 78 -0.94 11.66 -30.38
CA LYS A 78 -0.43 11.69 -29.01
C LYS A 78 -1.39 11.02 -28.03
N GLY A 79 -0.83 10.51 -26.94
CA GLY A 79 -1.59 9.95 -25.83
C GLY A 79 -0.88 8.82 -25.10
N ALA A 80 0.38 8.52 -25.41
CA ALA A 80 1.13 7.43 -24.81
C ALA A 80 1.25 7.59 -23.29
N GLU A 81 1.59 8.79 -22.80
CA GLU A 81 1.71 9.02 -21.36
C GLU A 81 0.35 8.88 -20.65
N LYS A 82 -0.72 9.42 -21.27
CA LYS A 82 -2.07 9.34 -20.73
C LYS A 82 -2.56 7.89 -20.66
N ALA A 83 -2.26 7.09 -21.68
CA ALA A 83 -2.57 5.67 -21.71
C ALA A 83 -1.81 4.89 -20.64
N LEU A 84 -0.51 5.17 -20.46
CA LEU A 84 0.29 4.58 -19.38
C LEU A 84 -0.30 4.90 -17.99
N LEU A 85 -0.65 6.16 -17.74
CA LEU A 85 -1.24 6.58 -16.46
C LEU A 85 -2.58 5.86 -16.20
N ALA A 86 -3.44 5.76 -17.20
CA ALA A 86 -4.71 5.05 -17.09
C ALA A 86 -4.50 3.56 -16.78
N GLY A 87 -3.60 2.90 -17.51
CA GLY A 87 -3.26 1.50 -17.28
C GLY A 87 -2.65 1.25 -15.90
N GLN A 88 -1.79 2.17 -15.41
CA GLN A 88 -1.19 2.04 -14.09
C GLN A 88 -2.22 2.16 -12.96
N ARG A 89 -3.22 3.03 -13.09
CA ARG A 89 -4.32 3.15 -12.12
C ARG A 89 -5.17 1.89 -12.09
N ALA A 90 -5.58 1.39 -13.26
CA ALA A 90 -6.35 0.15 -13.35
C ALA A 90 -5.56 -1.05 -12.79
N TRP A 91 -4.24 -1.08 -12.98
CA TRP A 91 -3.38 -2.11 -12.39
C TRP A 91 -3.37 -2.08 -10.85
N ILE A 92 -3.43 -0.89 -10.23
CA ILE A 92 -3.53 -0.79 -8.76
C ILE A 92 -4.82 -1.44 -8.25
N ASP A 93 -5.95 -1.14 -8.90
CA ASP A 93 -7.24 -1.75 -8.53
C ASP A 93 -7.22 -3.27 -8.71
N TYR A 94 -6.63 -3.76 -9.80
CA TYR A 94 -6.40 -5.19 -10.02
C TYR A 94 -5.54 -5.81 -8.90
N ARG A 95 -4.37 -5.22 -8.61
CA ARG A 95 -3.45 -5.72 -7.58
C ARG A 95 -4.16 -5.81 -6.23
N ASP A 96 -4.85 -4.75 -5.84
CA ASP A 96 -5.47 -4.69 -4.52
C ASP A 96 -6.64 -5.67 -4.40
N GLY A 97 -7.45 -5.83 -5.45
CA GLY A 97 -8.52 -6.83 -5.50
C GLY A 97 -8.02 -8.28 -5.52
N GLU A 98 -7.01 -8.56 -6.34
CA GLU A 98 -6.39 -9.90 -6.43
C GLU A 98 -5.75 -10.29 -5.08
N CYS A 99 -4.97 -9.38 -4.49
CA CYS A 99 -4.30 -9.67 -3.23
C CYS A 99 -5.25 -9.73 -2.03
N GLU A 100 -6.37 -9.00 -2.06
CA GLU A 100 -7.44 -9.24 -1.10
C GLU A 100 -7.99 -10.67 -1.27
N ALA A 101 -8.30 -11.10 -2.49
CA ALA A 101 -8.81 -12.44 -2.77
C ALA A 101 -7.84 -13.55 -2.32
N GLU A 102 -6.53 -13.39 -2.59
CA GLU A 102 -5.51 -14.33 -2.10
C GLU A 102 -5.48 -14.40 -0.56
N GLY A 103 -5.63 -13.25 0.10
CA GLY A 103 -5.67 -13.15 1.56
C GLY A 103 -6.82 -13.94 2.21
N PHE A 104 -7.90 -14.23 1.47
CA PHE A 104 -9.03 -15.01 2.01
C PHE A 104 -8.64 -16.43 2.44
N GLN A 105 -7.50 -16.96 1.97
CA GLN A 105 -6.96 -18.23 2.43
C GLN A 105 -6.72 -18.26 3.97
N ALA A 106 -6.52 -17.10 4.59
CA ALA A 106 -6.32 -16.97 6.03
C ALA A 106 -7.27 -15.93 6.67
N ARG A 107 -8.43 -15.66 6.06
CA ARG A 107 -9.32 -14.55 6.46
C ARG A 107 -9.64 -14.56 7.95
N GLY A 108 -9.42 -13.42 8.62
CA GLY A 108 -9.64 -13.23 10.05
C GLY A 108 -8.55 -13.83 10.95
N GLY A 109 -7.56 -14.50 10.38
CA GLY A 109 -6.40 -15.04 11.08
C GLY A 109 -5.21 -14.09 11.05
N SER A 110 -4.22 -14.34 11.92
CA SER A 110 -3.01 -13.52 12.03
C SER A 110 -2.09 -13.57 10.80
N MET A 111 -2.32 -14.52 9.89
CA MET A 111 -1.51 -14.73 8.68
C MET A 111 -2.05 -13.99 7.45
N GLU A 112 -3.30 -13.52 7.47
CA GLU A 112 -3.90 -12.80 6.34
C GLU A 112 -3.06 -11.60 5.88
N PRO A 113 -2.55 -10.72 6.76
CA PRO A 113 -1.72 -9.58 6.32
C PRO A 113 -0.44 -10.02 5.60
N MET A 114 0.22 -11.08 6.05
CA MET A 114 1.41 -11.63 5.37
C MET A 114 1.09 -12.07 3.95
N LEU A 115 -0.03 -12.79 3.75
CA LEU A 115 -0.43 -13.25 2.42
C LEU A 115 -0.74 -12.08 1.49
N VAL A 116 -1.50 -11.10 1.97
CA VAL A 116 -1.86 -9.90 1.19
C VAL A 116 -0.59 -9.14 0.79
N SER A 117 0.32 -8.86 1.72
CA SER A 117 1.56 -8.13 1.41
C SER A 117 2.50 -8.93 0.50
N GLY A 118 2.59 -10.25 0.67
CA GLY A 118 3.37 -11.12 -0.21
C GLY A 118 2.86 -11.13 -1.66
N CYS A 119 1.54 -11.21 -1.85
CA CYS A 119 0.92 -11.05 -3.16
C CYS A 119 1.25 -9.69 -3.77
N LYS A 120 1.07 -8.61 -2.99
CA LYS A 120 1.34 -7.25 -3.48
C LYS A 120 2.78 -7.08 -3.91
N ALA A 121 3.75 -7.60 -3.15
CA ALA A 121 5.16 -7.59 -3.53
C ALA A 121 5.40 -8.31 -4.86
N THR A 122 4.83 -9.51 -5.03
CA THR A 122 4.95 -10.33 -6.24
C THR A 122 4.42 -9.61 -7.47
N LEU A 123 3.17 -9.15 -7.44
CA LEU A 123 2.55 -8.45 -8.55
C LEU A 123 3.26 -7.13 -8.86
N THR A 124 3.75 -6.43 -7.84
CA THR A 124 4.49 -5.17 -7.99
C THR A 124 5.82 -5.38 -8.72
N ARG A 125 6.59 -6.42 -8.39
CA ARG A 125 7.82 -6.75 -9.15
C ARG A 125 7.53 -7.15 -10.59
N ALA A 126 6.47 -7.94 -10.82
CA ALA A 126 6.06 -8.30 -12.18
C ALA A 126 5.74 -7.04 -13.00
N ARG A 127 4.97 -6.11 -12.42
CA ARG A 127 4.64 -4.83 -13.06
C ARG A 127 5.86 -3.96 -13.32
N THR A 128 6.83 -3.91 -12.40
CA THR A 128 8.11 -3.22 -12.61
C THR A 128 8.80 -3.74 -13.87
N ASN A 129 8.81 -5.06 -14.10
CA ASN A 129 9.40 -5.66 -15.29
C ASN A 129 8.63 -5.30 -16.58
N GLU A 130 7.29 -5.33 -16.55
CA GLU A 130 6.46 -4.88 -17.68
C GLU A 130 6.75 -3.41 -18.04
N LEU A 131 6.80 -2.54 -17.03
CA LEU A 131 7.12 -1.12 -17.21
C LEU A 131 8.52 -0.92 -17.77
N LYS A 132 9.49 -1.74 -17.37
CA LYS A 132 10.84 -1.73 -17.92
C LYS A 132 10.85 -2.11 -19.39
N GLN A 133 10.18 -3.21 -19.76
CA GLN A 133 10.06 -3.64 -21.17
C GLN A 133 9.38 -2.59 -22.05
N LEU A 134 8.37 -1.89 -21.51
CA LEU A 134 7.72 -0.76 -22.18
C LEU A 134 8.68 0.43 -22.39
N ALA A 135 9.55 0.72 -21.41
CA ALA A 135 10.51 1.82 -21.49
C ALA A 135 11.66 1.53 -22.46
N ASP A 136 12.14 0.28 -22.47
CA ASP A 136 13.25 -0.15 -23.31
C ASP A 136 12.85 -0.29 -24.79
N GLY A 137 11.54 -0.15 -25.10
CA GLY A 137 10.98 -0.28 -26.44
C GLY A 137 11.20 -1.70 -26.96
N GLN A 138 10.27 -2.62 -26.66
CA GLN A 138 10.27 -4.03 -27.08
C GLN A 138 11.13 -4.25 -28.33
N GLY A 139 12.35 -4.76 -28.13
CA GLY A 139 13.43 -4.73 -29.11
C GLY A 139 13.06 -5.34 -30.45
N ASN A 140 12.66 -4.47 -31.37
CA ASN A 140 12.57 -4.72 -32.80
C ASN A 140 13.63 -3.88 -33.51
#